data_AF-A0ABC8UUC6-F1
#
_entry.id   AF-A0ABC8UUC6-F1
#
_cell.length_a   1.000
_cell.length_b   1.000
_cell.length_c   1.000
_cell.angle_alpha   90.00
_cell.angle_beta   90.00
_cell.angle_gamma   90.00
#
_symmetry.space_group_name_H-M   'P 1'
#
loop_
_entity.id
_entity.type
_entity.pdbx_description
1 polymer ?
#
loop_
_entity_poly.entity_id
_entity_poly.type
_entity_poly.pdbx_seq_one_letter_code
_entity_poly.pdbx_strand_id
1 'polypeptide(L)'
;MGESGAESESKSFFRRHWEGYKEFWGERFSILDNYSKFVKRENPLPSWSESDVEDFIASDPVHGPTLKTVREAAKFGAVGSLIGAVSTAGVAWKYSKSPHGAALSFGAGAVFGWTFGQEVANHWLQLYRLDTMAAQVKFLEWWQGKTEGRS
;
A
#
# COMPACT_ATOMS: atom_id res chain seq x y z
N MET A 1 47.36 -11.98 -14.51
CA MET A 1 46.24 -12.64 -15.23
C MET A 1 45.33 -13.23 -14.16
N GLY A 2 44.38 -12.46 -13.61
CA GLY A 2 43.62 -12.85 -12.42
C GLY A 2 42.46 -11.92 -12.06
N GLU A 3 42.50 -10.66 -12.53
CA GLU A 3 41.44 -9.67 -12.24
C GLU A 3 40.20 -9.83 -13.14
N SER A 4 40.34 -10.38 -14.35
CA SER A 4 39.21 -10.57 -15.28
C SER A 4 38.23 -11.66 -14.87
N GLY A 5 38.67 -12.65 -14.07
CA GLY A 5 37.81 -13.74 -13.57
C GLY A 5 36.88 -13.28 -12.44
N ALA A 6 37.41 -12.51 -11.50
CA ALA A 6 36.67 -12.05 -10.32
C ALA A 6 35.56 -11.02 -10.66
N GLU A 7 35.79 -10.14 -11.64
CA GLU A 7 34.76 -9.20 -12.09
C GLU A 7 33.61 -9.88 -12.84
N SER A 8 33.93 -10.90 -13.64
CA SER A 8 32.95 -11.71 -14.38
C SER A 8 32.06 -12.50 -13.42
N GLU A 9 32.65 -13.14 -12.42
CA GLU A 9 31.90 -13.85 -11.37
C GLU A 9 31.03 -12.89 -10.57
N SER A 10 31.57 -11.74 -10.14
CA SER A 10 30.81 -10.75 -9.36
C SER A 10 29.58 -10.25 -10.13
N LYS A 11 29.73 -9.88 -11.40
CA LYS A 11 28.59 -9.46 -12.27
C LYS A 11 27.54 -10.56 -12.42
N SER A 12 27.97 -11.83 -12.55
CA SER A 12 27.07 -12.99 -12.60
C SER A 12 26.30 -13.19 -11.29
N PHE A 13 26.99 -13.08 -10.14
CA PHE A 13 26.37 -13.17 -8.81
C PHE A 13 25.36 -12.06 -8.54
N PHE A 14 25.68 -10.80 -8.87
CA PHE A 14 24.75 -9.67 -8.74
C PHE A 14 23.52 -9.82 -9.63
N ARG A 15 23.71 -10.25 -10.88
CA ARG A 15 22.59 -10.49 -11.80
C ARG A 15 21.67 -11.59 -11.29
N ARG A 16 22.22 -12.72 -10.83
CA ARG A 16 21.44 -13.83 -10.27
C ARG A 16 20.71 -13.44 -8.98
N HIS A 17 21.34 -12.67 -8.09
CA HIS A 17 20.68 -12.14 -6.89
C HIS A 17 19.58 -11.15 -7.23
N TRP A 18 19.79 -10.29 -8.22
CA TRP A 18 18.81 -9.32 -8.67
C TRP A 18 17.61 -9.98 -9.36
N GLU A 19 17.86 -11.01 -10.19
CA GLU A 19 16.81 -11.84 -10.79
C GLU A 19 16.03 -12.58 -9.71
N GLY A 20 16.69 -13.22 -8.75
CA GLY A 20 16.03 -13.87 -7.61
C GLY A 20 15.26 -12.88 -6.72
N TYR A 21 15.78 -11.67 -6.51
CA TYR A 21 15.08 -10.60 -5.80
C TYR A 21 13.83 -10.16 -6.58
N LYS A 22 13.94 -9.97 -7.90
CA LYS A 22 12.79 -9.64 -8.76
C LYS A 22 11.73 -10.73 -8.74
N GLU A 23 12.10 -12.00 -8.80
CA GLU A 23 11.16 -13.12 -8.71
C GLU A 23 10.49 -13.15 -7.34
N PHE A 24 11.26 -13.05 -6.26
CA PHE A 24 10.76 -13.06 -4.89
C PHE A 24 9.76 -11.93 -4.60
N TRP A 25 10.00 -10.74 -5.15
CA TRP A 25 9.07 -9.61 -5.04
C TRP A 25 7.94 -9.68 -6.06
N GLY A 26 8.20 -10.18 -7.28
CA GLY A 26 7.18 -10.38 -8.31
C GLY A 26 6.10 -11.37 -7.87
N GLU A 27 6.48 -12.49 -7.26
CA GLU A 27 5.54 -13.46 -6.71
C GLU A 27 4.69 -12.85 -5.58
N ARG A 28 5.30 -12.07 -4.67
CA ARG A 28 4.55 -11.40 -3.59
C ARG A 28 3.67 -10.26 -4.05
N PHE A 29 4.04 -9.59 -5.14
CA PHE A 29 3.25 -8.53 -5.74
C PHE A 29 2.29 -9.02 -6.83
N SER A 30 2.19 -10.34 -7.07
CA SER A 30 1.22 -10.93 -8.02
C SER A 30 -0.24 -10.58 -7.69
N ILE A 31 -0.55 -10.26 -6.44
CA ILE A 31 -1.87 -9.73 -6.03
C ILE A 31 -2.23 -8.46 -6.82
N LEU A 32 -1.23 -7.66 -7.20
CA LEU A 32 -1.40 -6.45 -8.02
C LEU A 32 -1.84 -6.76 -9.46
N ASP A 33 -1.67 -8.00 -9.95
CA ASP A 33 -2.16 -8.37 -11.28
C ASP A 33 -3.69 -8.29 -11.36
N ASN A 34 -4.40 -8.50 -10.26
CA ASN A 34 -5.86 -8.25 -10.18
C ASN A 34 -6.21 -6.77 -10.41
N TYR A 35 -5.30 -5.87 -10.06
CA TYR A 35 -5.44 -4.42 -10.24
C TYR A 35 -4.84 -3.93 -11.57
N SER A 36 -4.12 -4.80 -12.30
CA SER A 36 -3.46 -4.43 -13.56
C SER A 36 -4.44 -3.89 -14.61
N LYS A 37 -5.68 -4.39 -14.62
CA LYS A 37 -6.77 -3.89 -15.47
C LYS A 37 -7.11 -2.41 -15.24
N PHE A 38 -6.84 -1.90 -14.04
CA PHE A 38 -7.10 -0.50 -13.67
C PHE A 38 -5.83 0.35 -13.76
N VAL A 39 -4.66 -0.22 -13.44
CA VAL A 39 -3.39 0.52 -13.33
C VAL A 39 -2.64 0.61 -14.66
N LYS A 40 -2.69 -0.42 -15.52
CA LYS A 40 -1.97 -0.45 -16.81
C LYS A 40 -2.79 0.14 -17.97
N ARG A 41 -3.80 0.97 -17.66
CA ARG A 41 -4.69 1.56 -18.67
C ARG A 41 -4.02 2.78 -19.31
N GLU A 42 -4.15 2.93 -20.63
CA GLU A 42 -3.63 4.11 -21.35
C GLU A 42 -4.27 5.43 -20.89
N ASN A 43 -5.55 5.38 -20.50
CA ASN A 43 -6.24 6.48 -19.85
C ASN A 43 -6.49 6.11 -18.38
N PRO A 44 -5.77 6.72 -17.42
CA PRO A 44 -5.97 6.45 -16.00
C PRO A 44 -7.39 6.84 -15.58
N LEU A 45 -7.99 6.06 -14.68
CA LEU A 45 -9.27 6.43 -14.07
C LEU A 45 -9.10 7.76 -13.33
N PRO A 46 -10.08 8.69 -13.41
CA PRO A 46 -10.04 9.90 -12.63
C PRO A 46 -10.05 9.56 -11.13
N SER A 47 -9.44 10.42 -10.32
CA SER A 47 -9.50 10.27 -8.87
C SER A 47 -10.95 10.35 -8.39
N TRP A 48 -11.38 9.37 -7.61
CA TRP A 48 -12.68 9.41 -6.95
C TRP A 48 -12.65 10.33 -5.73
N SER A 49 -13.80 10.90 -5.40
CA SER A 49 -14.02 11.71 -4.20
C SER A 49 -14.63 10.88 -3.06
N GLU A 50 -14.73 11.45 -1.85
CA GLU A 50 -15.40 10.77 -0.75
C GLU A 50 -16.89 10.54 -1.02
N SER A 51 -17.55 11.45 -1.73
CA SER A 51 -18.96 11.29 -2.12
C SER A 51 -19.16 10.14 -3.10
N ASP A 52 -18.19 9.86 -3.98
CA ASP A 52 -18.30 8.70 -4.89
C ASP A 52 -18.24 7.37 -4.13
N VAL A 53 -17.50 7.33 -3.03
CA VAL A 53 -17.51 6.16 -2.14
C VAL A 53 -18.85 6.04 -1.44
N GLU A 54 -19.43 7.14 -0.94
CA GLU A 54 -20.74 7.12 -0.30
C GLU A 54 -21.86 6.70 -1.27
N ASP A 55 -21.82 7.19 -2.51
CA ASP A 55 -22.70 6.75 -3.60
C ASP A 55 -22.58 5.24 -3.84
N PHE A 56 -21.36 4.71 -3.88
CA PHE A 56 -21.15 3.26 -4.02
C PHE A 56 -21.73 2.50 -2.83
N ILE A 57 -21.45 2.94 -1.60
CA ILE A 57 -21.96 2.32 -0.37
C ILE A 57 -23.49 2.33 -0.34
N ALA A 58 -24.11 3.40 -0.83
CA ALA A 58 -25.56 3.50 -0.95
C ALA A 58 -26.11 2.59 -2.06
N SER A 59 -25.38 2.41 -3.16
CA SER A 59 -25.79 1.60 -4.30
C SER A 59 -25.59 0.08 -4.11
N ASP A 60 -24.54 -0.34 -3.40
CA ASP A 60 -24.17 -1.74 -3.23
C ASP A 60 -24.26 -2.16 -1.74
N PRO A 61 -25.36 -2.83 -1.33
CA PRO A 61 -25.54 -3.27 0.04
C PRO A 61 -24.64 -4.45 0.43
N VAL A 62 -24.03 -5.15 -0.54
CA VAL A 62 -23.20 -6.35 -0.30
C VAL A 62 -21.75 -5.95 -0.05
N HIS A 63 -21.19 -5.08 -0.89
CA HIS A 63 -19.79 -4.66 -0.79
C HIS A 63 -19.59 -3.31 -0.10
N GLY A 64 -20.63 -2.48 -0.01
CA GLY A 64 -20.60 -1.16 0.63
C GLY A 64 -20.16 -1.19 2.11
N PRO A 65 -20.78 -2.02 2.98
CA PRO A 65 -20.38 -2.09 4.39
C PRO A 65 -18.90 -2.46 4.56
N THR A 66 -18.42 -3.43 3.77
CA THR A 66 -17.02 -3.85 3.77
C THR A 66 -16.09 -2.72 3.33
N LEU A 67 -16.45 -1.98 2.27
CA LEU A 67 -15.66 -0.83 1.81
C LEU A 67 -15.58 0.27 2.88
N LYS A 68 -16.68 0.53 3.59
CA LYS A 68 -16.69 1.47 4.72
C LYS A 68 -15.71 1.03 5.81
N THR A 69 -15.73 -0.23 6.20
CA THR A 69 -14.81 -0.79 7.21
C THR A 69 -13.35 -0.68 6.76
N VAL A 70 -13.06 -0.93 5.48
CA VAL A 70 -11.71 -0.73 4.91
C VAL A 70 -11.27 0.72 5.00
N ARG A 71 -12.16 1.69 4.75
CA ARG A 71 -11.83 3.11 4.88
C ARG A 71 -11.60 3.51 6.34
N GLU A 72 -12.37 2.95 7.27
CA GLU A 72 -12.11 3.12 8.70
C GLU A 72 -10.75 2.54 9.08
N ALA A 73 -10.40 1.35 8.59
CA ALA A 73 -9.09 0.74 8.80
C ALA A 73 -7.94 1.62 8.29
N ALA A 74 -8.10 2.25 7.12
CA ALA A 74 -7.13 3.19 6.58
C ALA A 74 -6.93 4.41 7.50
N LYS A 75 -7.98 4.88 8.22
CA LYS A 75 -7.84 5.96 9.21
C LYS A 75 -6.98 5.52 10.39
N PHE A 76 -7.15 4.29 10.90
CA PHE A 76 -6.27 3.74 11.93
C PHE A 76 -4.81 3.65 11.46
N GLY A 77 -4.58 3.18 10.23
CA GLY A 77 -3.25 3.19 9.60
C GLY A 77 -2.65 4.59 9.51
N ALA A 78 -3.43 5.58 9.07
CA ALA A 78 -2.98 6.97 8.96
C ALA A 78 -2.63 7.59 10.32
N VAL A 79 -3.46 7.36 11.34
CA VAL A 79 -3.19 7.82 12.71
C VAL A 79 -1.95 7.11 13.27
N GLY A 80 -1.84 5.80 13.07
CA GLY A 80 -0.67 5.02 13.47
C GLY A 80 0.61 5.56 12.82
N SER A 81 0.56 5.84 11.51
CA SER A 81 1.67 6.45 10.76
C SER A 81 2.08 7.80 11.34
N LEU A 82 1.13 8.71 11.59
CA LEU A 82 1.42 10.01 12.18
C LEU A 82 2.09 9.87 13.56
N ILE A 83 1.52 9.04 14.44
CA ILE A 83 2.06 8.79 15.77
C ILE A 83 3.47 8.18 15.68
N GLY A 84 3.67 7.18 14.83
CA GLY A 84 4.96 6.53 14.63
C GLY A 84 6.01 7.49 14.08
N ALA A 85 5.65 8.31 13.09
CA ALA A 85 6.53 9.28 12.47
C ALA A 85 6.99 10.35 13.47
N VAL A 86 6.05 10.96 14.19
CA VAL A 86 6.34 12.03 15.16
C VAL A 86 7.12 11.49 16.36
N SER A 87 6.73 10.34 16.90
CA SER A 87 7.42 9.75 18.05
C SER A 87 8.85 9.35 17.71
N THR A 88 9.06 8.66 16.59
CA THR A 88 10.39 8.18 16.16
C THR A 88 11.29 9.36 15.78
N ALA A 89 10.76 10.35 15.06
CA ALA A 89 11.49 11.58 14.74
C ALA A 89 11.84 12.41 15.98
N GLY A 90 10.92 12.51 16.95
CA GLY A 90 11.15 13.22 18.20
C GLY A 90 12.28 12.59 19.02
N VAL A 91 12.30 11.26 19.11
CA VAL A 91 13.38 10.52 19.78
C VAL A 91 14.70 10.71 19.02
N ALA A 92 14.70 10.52 17.70
CA ALA A 92 15.91 10.69 16.90
C ALA A 92 16.47 12.12 16.99
N TRP A 93 15.61 13.14 16.97
CA TRP A 93 16.03 14.53 17.14
C TRP A 93 16.63 14.79 18.53
N LYS A 94 15.99 14.27 19.59
CA LYS A 94 16.44 14.44 20.97
C LYS A 94 17.86 13.90 21.20
N TYR A 95 18.17 12.73 20.64
CA TYR A 95 19.47 12.07 20.86
C TYR A 95 20.52 12.39 19.77
N SER A 96 20.12 12.44 18.50
CA SER A 96 21.05 12.64 17.39
C SER A 96 21.32 14.12 17.10
N LYS A 97 20.36 15.02 17.38
CA LYS A 97 20.35 16.43 16.93
C LYS A 97 20.65 16.62 15.43
N SER A 98 20.52 15.55 14.64
CA SER A 98 20.80 15.54 13.20
C SER A 98 19.49 15.63 12.42
N PRO A 99 19.35 16.59 11.49
CA PRO A 99 18.15 16.72 10.67
C PRO A 99 17.97 15.53 9.72
N HIS A 100 19.06 14.95 9.20
CA HIS A 100 19.00 13.78 8.34
C HIS A 100 18.53 12.53 9.10
N GLY A 101 19.03 12.35 10.33
CA GLY A 101 18.60 11.25 11.21
C GLY A 101 17.13 11.38 11.58
N ALA A 102 16.69 12.58 11.94
CA ALA A 102 15.29 12.87 12.23
C ALA A 102 14.38 12.63 11.01
N ALA A 103 14.76 13.09 9.81
CA ALA A 103 13.98 12.88 8.60
C ALA A 103 13.85 11.40 8.21
N LEU A 104 14.94 10.64 8.26
CA LEU A 104 14.91 9.20 7.97
C LEU A 104 14.07 8.45 9.01
N SER A 105 14.23 8.80 10.28
CA SER A 105 13.45 8.19 11.37
C SER A 105 11.96 8.56 11.32
N PHE A 106 11.61 9.74 10.82
CA PHE A 106 10.24 10.14 10.56
C PHE A 106 9.60 9.22 9.51
N GLY A 107 10.29 9.02 8.38
CA GLY A 107 9.82 8.10 7.32
C GLY A 107 9.70 6.67 7.82
N ALA A 108 10.69 6.15 8.53
CA ALA A 108 10.65 4.81 9.11
C ALA A 108 9.49 4.68 10.13
N GLY A 109 9.33 5.66 11.01
CA GLY A 109 8.24 5.71 11.98
C GLY A 109 6.86 5.74 11.32
N ALA A 110 6.71 6.46 10.20
CA ALA A 110 5.47 6.48 9.43
C ALA A 110 5.11 5.09 8.89
N VAL A 111 6.10 4.38 8.33
CA VAL A 111 5.90 3.02 7.79
C VAL A 111 5.53 2.04 8.90
N PHE A 112 6.29 2.00 10.00
CA PHE A 112 5.99 1.10 11.11
C PHE A 112 4.66 1.45 11.79
N GLY A 113 4.38 2.73 11.95
CA GLY A 113 3.12 3.22 12.48
C GLY A 113 1.92 2.81 11.62
N TRP A 114 2.05 2.89 10.29
CA TRP A 114 1.03 2.40 9.36
C TRP A 114 0.77 0.90 9.55
N THR A 115 1.84 0.09 9.60
CA THR A 115 1.69 -1.37 9.77
C THR A 115 1.03 -1.74 11.09
N PHE A 116 1.40 -1.08 12.19
CA PHE A 116 0.80 -1.35 13.50
C PHE A 116 -0.65 -0.85 13.56
N GLY A 117 -0.94 0.30 12.94
CA GLY A 117 -2.30 0.82 12.83
C GLY A 117 -3.22 -0.11 12.03
N GLN A 118 -2.70 -0.74 10.97
CA GLN A 118 -3.43 -1.77 10.23
C GLN A 118 -3.69 -3.02 11.08
N GLU A 119 -2.74 -3.45 11.92
CA GLU A 119 -2.95 -4.60 12.82
C GLU A 119 -4.01 -4.30 13.89
N VAL A 120 -3.95 -3.10 14.50
CA VAL A 120 -4.99 -2.64 15.42
C VAL A 120 -6.36 -2.59 14.74
N ALA A 121 -6.42 -2.07 13.50
CA ALA A 121 -7.65 -2.08 12.72
C ALA A 121 -8.13 -3.50 12.44
N ASN A 122 -7.24 -4.41 12.06
CA ASN A 122 -7.55 -5.81 11.77
C ASN A 122 -8.22 -6.48 12.98
N HIS A 123 -7.69 -6.23 14.17
CA HIS A 123 -8.26 -6.76 15.41
C HIS A 123 -9.59 -6.07 15.78
N TRP A 124 -9.65 -4.74 15.70
CA TRP A 124 -10.80 -3.95 16.14
C TRP A 124 -12.01 -4.08 15.21
N LEU A 125 -11.77 -4.05 13.91
CA LEU A 125 -12.79 -4.09 12.85
C LEU A 125 -13.01 -5.49 12.28
N GLN A 126 -12.28 -6.49 12.79
CA GLN A 126 -12.37 -7.89 12.35
C GLN A 126 -12.21 -8.05 10.83
N LEU A 127 -11.29 -7.31 10.22
CA LEU A 127 -11.09 -7.29 8.75
C LEU A 127 -10.78 -8.68 8.19
N TYR A 128 -10.21 -9.58 9.00
CA TYR A 128 -10.01 -11.00 8.66
C TYR A 128 -11.31 -11.76 8.31
N ARG A 129 -12.49 -11.26 8.69
CA ARG A 129 -13.80 -11.85 8.35
C ARG A 129 -14.37 -11.29 7.05
N LEU A 130 -13.77 -10.25 6.49
CA LEU A 130 -14.31 -9.49 5.38
C LEU A 130 -13.46 -9.69 4.12
N ASP A 131 -14.11 -9.84 2.97
CA ASP A 131 -13.42 -9.85 1.68
C ASP A 131 -13.18 -8.41 1.20
N THR A 132 -12.15 -7.80 1.77
CA THR A 132 -11.75 -6.41 1.49
C THR A 132 -11.28 -6.22 0.05
N MET A 133 -10.66 -7.25 -0.55
CA MET A 133 -10.18 -7.22 -1.93
C MET A 133 -11.34 -7.24 -2.92
N ALA A 134 -12.33 -8.12 -2.73
CA ALA A 134 -13.51 -8.15 -3.58
C ALA A 134 -14.28 -6.82 -3.52
N ALA A 135 -14.44 -6.25 -2.32
CA ALA A 135 -15.13 -4.97 -2.17
C ALA A 135 -14.39 -3.81 -2.88
N GLN A 136 -13.06 -3.77 -2.80
CA GLN A 136 -12.25 -2.77 -3.51
C GLN A 136 -12.32 -2.94 -5.03
N VAL A 137 -12.23 -4.17 -5.54
CA VAL A 137 -12.34 -4.44 -6.98
C VAL A 137 -13.73 -4.06 -7.50
N LYS A 138 -14.79 -4.36 -6.75
CA LYS A 138 -16.17 -4.01 -7.11
C LYS A 138 -16.43 -2.51 -7.12
N PHE A 139 -15.85 -1.79 -6.17
CA PHE A 139 -15.85 -0.34 -6.18
C PHE A 139 -15.18 0.23 -7.45
N LEU A 140 -14.01 -0.30 -7.84
CA LEU A 140 -13.30 0.13 -9.05
C LEU A 140 -14.07 -0.20 -10.33
N GLU A 141 -14.73 -1.36 -10.40
CA GLU A 141 -15.60 -1.73 -11.52
C GLU A 141 -16.80 -0.77 -11.64
N TRP A 142 -17.45 -0.47 -10.52
CA TRP A 142 -18.54 0.50 -10.48
C TRP A 142 -18.08 1.91 -10.86
N TRP A 143 -16.92 2.35 -10.36
CA TRP A 143 -16.34 3.65 -10.69
C TRP A 143 -16.00 3.77 -12.18
N GLN A 144 -15.47 2.69 -12.76
CA GLN A 144 -15.26 2.61 -14.20
C GLN A 144 -16.58 2.75 -14.98
N GLY A 145 -17.65 2.06 -14.57
CA GLY A 145 -18.97 2.20 -15.20
C GLY A 145 -19.52 3.62 -15.12
N LYS A 146 -19.43 4.25 -13.94
CA LYS A 146 -19.87 5.63 -13.69
C LYS A 146 -19.09 6.64 -14.54
N THR A 147 -17.77 6.48 -14.66
CA THR A 147 -16.91 7.40 -15.43
C THR A 147 -17.02 7.22 -16.94
N GLU A 148 -17.33 6.02 -17.42
CA GLU A 148 -17.57 5.72 -18.84
C GLU A 148 -19.00 6.03 -19.30
N GLY A 149 -19.87 6.51 -18.40
CA GLY A 149 -21.25 6.89 -18.73
C GLY A 149 -22.17 5.71 -19.03
N ARG A 150 -21.83 4.49 -18.59
CA ARG A 150 -22.77 3.35 -18.58
C ARG A 150 -23.53 3.38 -17.27
N SER A 151 -24.54 4.26 -17.19
CA SER A 151 -25.60 4.19 -16.17
C SER A 151 -26.46 2.94 -16.36
#